data_AF-A0A4R7V7Q7-F1
#
_entry.id   AF-A0A4R7V7Q7-F1
#
_cell.length_a   1.000
_cell.length_b   1.000
_cell.length_c   1.000
_cell.angle_alpha   90.00
_cell.angle_beta   90.00
_cell.angle_gamma   90.00
#
_symmetry.space_group_name_H-M   'P 1'
#
loop_
_entity.id
_entity.type
_entity.pdbx_description
1 polymer ?
#
loop_
_entity_poly.entity_id
_entity_poly.type
_entity_poly.pdbx_seq_one_letter_code
_entity_poly.pdbx_strand_id
1 'polypeptide(L)'
;MDLDGLDDSQLGQILQHLVSRFDESGELAITAEELAVRTVEDREFLDEAGTALAIVPSADRPPLRAVVETIGAEVPESRQTIEDAAARARRVGTLPLSDMAADILVIAAAAAILRPRFHFRRRTKDSEVDIRIEAGGDKNLRTVLETVLRYLRQG
;
A
#
# COMPACT_ATOMS: atom_id res chain seq x y z
N MET A 1 10.74 1.44 -15.48
CA MET A 1 10.77 2.24 -14.25
C MET A 1 12.16 2.24 -13.64
N ASP A 2 12.77 3.42 -13.54
CA ASP A 2 14.03 3.67 -12.85
C ASP A 2 13.74 4.56 -11.64
N LEU A 3 13.97 4.03 -10.42
CA LEU A 3 13.85 4.76 -9.16
C LEU A 3 15.23 5.09 -8.55
N ASP A 4 16.34 4.78 -9.21
CA ASP A 4 17.67 5.01 -8.67
C ASP A 4 17.95 6.50 -8.45
N GLY A 5 18.70 6.75 -7.38
CA GLY A 5 18.95 8.09 -6.84
C GLY A 5 17.77 8.72 -6.07
N LEU A 6 16.58 8.10 -6.03
CA LEU A 6 15.49 8.59 -5.18
C LEU A 6 15.70 8.26 -3.70
N ASP A 7 15.48 9.26 -2.84
CA ASP A 7 15.43 9.13 -1.38
C ASP A 7 14.02 8.76 -0.87
N ASP A 8 13.89 8.46 0.43
CA ASP A 8 12.62 8.06 1.03
C ASP A 8 11.55 9.16 1.01
N SER A 9 11.94 10.44 0.95
CA SER A 9 10.99 11.55 0.81
C SER A 9 10.40 11.62 -0.60
N GLN A 10 11.22 11.36 -1.61
CA GLN A 10 10.79 11.23 -3.02
C GLN A 10 9.94 9.96 -3.24
N LEU A 11 10.27 8.85 -2.57
CA LEU A 11 9.45 7.63 -2.56
C LEU A 11 8.12 7.85 -1.83
N GLY A 12 8.10 8.64 -0.74
CA GLY A 12 6.87 9.08 -0.09
C GLY A 12 5.94 9.87 -1.01
N GLN A 13 6.49 10.76 -1.86
CA GLN A 13 5.68 11.45 -2.87
C GLN A 13 5.07 10.49 -3.91
N ILE A 14 5.80 9.44 -4.30
CA ILE A 14 5.24 8.40 -5.19
C ILE A 14 4.04 7.70 -4.51
N LEU A 15 4.14 7.37 -3.23
CA LEU A 15 3.04 6.78 -2.47
C LEU A 15 1.83 7.73 -2.36
N GLN A 16 2.05 9.04 -2.10
CA GLN A 16 0.98 10.06 -2.13
C GLN A 16 0.27 10.13 -3.50
N HIS A 17 1.05 10.03 -4.59
CA HIS A 17 0.52 9.98 -5.95
C HIS A 17 -0.27 8.69 -6.23
N LEU A 18 0.15 7.55 -5.69
CA LEU A 18 -0.60 6.29 -5.76
C LEU A 18 -1.91 6.35 -4.98
N VAL A 19 -1.90 6.85 -3.73
CA VAL A 19 -3.14 7.10 -2.96
C VAL A 19 -4.10 7.97 -3.78
N SER A 20 -3.63 9.14 -4.23
CA SER A 20 -4.46 10.09 -5.00
C SER A 20 -5.00 9.53 -6.33
N ARG A 21 -4.43 8.43 -6.85
CA ARG A 21 -4.84 7.78 -8.10
C ARG A 21 -5.81 6.61 -7.89
N PHE A 22 -5.65 5.85 -6.81
CA PHE A 22 -6.37 4.59 -6.57
C PHE A 22 -7.37 4.66 -5.41
N ASP A 23 -7.34 5.74 -4.62
CA ASP A 23 -8.30 5.94 -3.54
C ASP A 23 -9.67 6.38 -4.08
N GLU A 24 -10.54 5.40 -4.27
CA GLU A 24 -11.93 5.60 -4.70
C GLU A 24 -12.89 5.87 -3.51
N SER A 25 -12.39 6.01 -2.27
CA SER A 25 -13.25 6.25 -1.09
C SER A 25 -13.99 7.59 -1.13
N GLY A 26 -13.44 8.60 -1.84
CA GLY A 26 -14.00 9.95 -1.94
C GLY A 26 -13.89 10.79 -0.66
N GLU A 27 -13.66 10.16 0.50
CA GLU A 27 -13.48 10.79 1.80
C GLU A 27 -12.00 11.07 2.05
N LEU A 28 -11.59 12.29 1.68
CA LEU A 28 -10.30 12.85 2.10
C LEU A 28 -10.36 13.13 3.61
N ALA A 29 -9.46 12.50 4.38
CA ALA A 29 -9.24 12.89 5.77
C ALA A 29 -8.71 14.33 5.83
N ILE A 30 -9.42 15.22 6.53
CA ILE A 30 -9.10 16.65 6.62
C ILE A 30 -8.58 17.05 8.00
N THR A 31 -8.72 16.17 9.00
CA THR A 31 -8.20 16.32 10.37
C THR A 31 -7.18 15.22 10.71
N ALA A 32 -6.41 15.43 11.79
CA ALA A 32 -5.47 14.43 12.28
C ALA A 32 -6.19 13.19 12.86
N GLU A 33 -7.35 13.41 13.48
CA GLU A 33 -8.21 12.37 14.04
C GLU A 33 -8.80 11.47 12.95
N GLU A 34 -9.34 12.04 11.87
CA GLU A 34 -9.83 11.27 10.70
C GLU A 34 -8.69 10.47 10.05
N LEU A 35 -7.51 11.08 9.89
CA LEU A 35 -6.34 10.38 9.34
C LEU A 35 -5.92 9.21 10.23
N ALA A 36 -5.95 9.36 11.55
CA ALA A 36 -5.64 8.30 12.49
C ALA A 36 -6.67 7.16 12.43
N VAL A 37 -7.97 7.47 12.42
CA VAL A 37 -9.05 6.47 12.27
C VAL A 37 -8.88 5.70 10.96
N ARG A 38 -8.75 6.41 9.83
CA ARG A 38 -8.56 5.78 8.53
C ARG A 38 -7.30 4.92 8.45
N THR A 39 -6.19 5.36 9.05
CA THR A 39 -4.95 4.56 9.11
C THR A 39 -5.16 3.25 9.87
N VAL A 40 -5.94 3.26 10.96
CA VAL A 40 -6.30 2.03 11.69
C VAL A 40 -7.16 1.11 10.82
N GLU A 41 -8.19 1.63 10.16
CA GLU A 41 -9.07 0.84 9.29
C GLU A 41 -8.33 0.25 8.06
N ASP A 42 -7.43 1.02 7.45
CA ASP A 42 -6.56 0.56 6.37
C ASP A 42 -5.55 -0.51 6.87
N ARG A 43 -5.03 -0.37 8.10
CA ARG A 43 -4.14 -1.37 8.72
C ARG A 43 -4.86 -2.68 9.04
N GLU A 44 -6.02 -2.61 9.67
CA GLU A 44 -6.88 -3.77 9.98
C GLU A 44 -7.25 -4.53 8.70
N PHE A 45 -7.63 -3.82 7.63
CA PHE A 45 -7.89 -4.40 6.31
C PHE A 45 -6.68 -5.19 5.77
N LEU A 46 -5.46 -4.64 5.86
CA LEU A 46 -4.24 -5.31 5.38
C LEU A 46 -3.92 -6.58 6.21
N ASP A 47 -4.15 -6.55 7.52
CA ASP A 47 -3.91 -7.70 8.39
C ASP A 47 -4.99 -8.79 8.23
N GLU A 48 -6.25 -8.44 7.97
CA GLU A 48 -7.29 -9.39 7.55
C GLU A 48 -6.95 -10.04 6.20
N ALA A 49 -6.47 -9.24 5.23
CA ALA A 49 -6.02 -9.73 3.93
C ALA A 49 -4.85 -10.73 4.07
N GLY A 50 -3.86 -10.40 4.91
CA GLY A 50 -2.70 -11.25 5.15
C GLY A 50 -3.07 -12.56 5.83
N THR A 51 -3.98 -12.50 6.81
CA THR A 51 -4.52 -13.67 7.51
C THR A 51 -5.25 -14.60 6.55
N ALA A 52 -6.14 -14.07 5.72
CA ALA A 52 -6.92 -14.84 4.76
C ALA A 52 -6.07 -15.56 3.71
N LEU A 53 -4.99 -14.92 3.25
CA LEU A 53 -4.04 -15.50 2.30
C LEU A 53 -2.97 -16.40 2.96
N ALA A 54 -3.02 -16.58 4.29
CA ALA A 54 -2.02 -17.28 5.07
C ALA A 54 -0.59 -16.76 4.75
N ILE A 55 -0.42 -15.43 4.75
CA ILE A 55 0.87 -14.79 4.57
C ILE A 55 1.59 -14.74 5.92
N VAL A 56 2.75 -15.36 5.99
CA VAL A 56 3.66 -15.26 7.14
C VAL A 56 4.86 -14.42 6.71
N PRO A 57 4.85 -13.10 6.93
CA PRO A 57 5.91 -12.23 6.43
C PRO A 57 7.26 -12.56 7.05
N SER A 58 8.30 -12.66 6.22
CA SER A 58 9.69 -12.84 6.64
C SER A 58 10.14 -11.77 7.66
N ALA A 59 11.14 -12.09 8.49
CA ALA A 59 11.65 -11.20 9.53
C ALA A 59 12.44 -9.99 9.00
N ASP A 60 12.91 -10.06 7.75
CA ASP A 60 13.68 -9.01 7.08
C ASP A 60 12.77 -7.88 6.56
N ARG A 61 13.01 -6.62 6.99
CA ARG A 61 12.24 -5.44 6.56
C ARG A 61 12.80 -4.95 5.20
N PRO A 62 12.04 -5.00 4.09
CA PRO A 62 12.50 -4.43 2.83
C PRO A 62 12.63 -2.90 2.93
N PRO A 63 13.50 -2.25 2.14
CA PRO A 63 13.52 -0.79 2.05
C PRO A 63 12.25 -0.27 1.37
N LEU A 64 11.88 1.00 1.63
CA LEU A 64 10.68 1.64 1.06
C LEU A 64 10.64 1.55 -0.47
N ARG A 65 11.81 1.72 -1.10
CA ARG A 65 12.07 1.49 -2.53
C ARG A 65 11.49 0.17 -3.04
N ALA A 66 11.76 -0.94 -2.36
CA ALA A 66 11.34 -2.27 -2.79
C ALA A 66 9.81 -2.45 -2.69
N VAL A 67 9.13 -1.73 -1.79
CA VAL A 67 7.66 -1.67 -1.74
C VAL A 67 7.12 -1.03 -3.03
N VAL A 68 7.66 0.13 -3.42
CA VAL A 68 7.26 0.87 -4.63
C VAL A 68 7.59 0.07 -5.91
N GLU A 69 8.78 -0.55 -5.97
CA GLU A 69 9.18 -1.41 -7.08
C GLU A 69 8.27 -2.65 -7.21
N THR A 70 7.89 -3.28 -6.09
CA THR A 70 6.95 -4.40 -6.08
C THR A 70 5.56 -3.98 -6.57
N ILE A 71 5.04 -2.84 -6.10
CA ILE A 71 3.75 -2.30 -6.58
C ILE A 71 3.81 -2.06 -8.09
N GLY A 72 4.86 -1.40 -8.58
CA GLY A 72 5.07 -1.16 -10.01
C GLY A 72 5.21 -2.45 -10.83
N ALA A 73 5.90 -3.48 -10.31
CA ALA A 73 6.06 -4.75 -10.99
C ALA A 73 4.73 -5.52 -11.09
N GLU A 74 4.03 -5.68 -9.96
CA GLU A 74 2.92 -6.61 -9.79
C GLU A 74 1.54 -6.01 -10.11
N VAL A 75 1.42 -4.68 -10.09
CA VAL A 75 0.18 -3.92 -10.42
C VAL A 75 0.46 -3.03 -11.65
N PRO A 76 0.33 -3.55 -12.89
CA PRO A 76 0.79 -2.86 -14.10
C PRO A 76 0.19 -1.46 -14.33
N GLU A 77 -1.06 -1.25 -13.92
CA GLU A 77 -1.78 0.01 -13.98
C GLU A 77 -1.20 1.11 -13.06
N SER A 78 -0.40 0.73 -12.06
CA SER A 78 0.33 1.68 -11.20
C SER A 78 1.58 2.27 -11.86
N ARG A 79 2.17 1.56 -12.84
CA ARG A 79 3.50 1.88 -13.42
C ARG A 79 3.60 3.31 -13.93
N GLN A 80 2.63 3.74 -14.74
CA GLN A 80 2.62 5.08 -15.31
C GLN A 80 2.57 6.16 -14.21
N THR A 81 1.75 5.93 -13.17
CA THR A 81 1.64 6.85 -12.03
C THR A 81 2.95 6.97 -11.26
N ILE A 82 3.67 5.85 -11.09
CA ILE A 82 4.98 5.86 -10.44
C ILE A 82 6.04 6.53 -11.33
N GLU A 83 6.07 6.25 -12.63
CA GLU A 83 7.05 6.85 -13.55
C GLU A 83 6.86 8.38 -13.67
N ASP A 84 5.62 8.85 -13.74
CA ASP A 84 5.30 10.29 -13.73
C ASP A 84 5.64 10.95 -12.38
N ALA A 85 5.33 10.29 -11.26
CA ALA A 85 5.66 10.78 -9.92
C ALA A 85 7.17 10.80 -9.68
N ALA A 86 7.92 9.77 -10.10
CA ALA A 86 9.38 9.73 -10.03
C ALA A 86 10.02 10.83 -10.89
N ALA A 87 9.50 11.04 -12.11
CA ALA A 87 9.94 12.15 -12.96
C ALA A 87 9.62 13.52 -12.36
N ARG A 88 8.55 13.66 -11.55
CA ARG A 88 8.22 14.89 -10.82
C ARG A 88 9.13 15.08 -9.59
N ALA A 89 9.32 14.05 -8.78
CA ALA A 89 10.11 14.09 -7.55
C ALA A 89 11.59 14.42 -7.80
N ARG A 90 12.16 14.02 -8.94
CA ARG A 90 13.50 14.44 -9.39
C ARG A 90 13.62 15.94 -9.73
N ARG A 91 12.50 16.63 -9.98
CA ARG A 91 12.45 18.05 -10.39
C ARG A 91 11.99 19.00 -9.28
N VAL A 92 11.41 18.48 -8.20
CA VAL A 92 10.78 19.26 -7.12
C VAL A 92 11.41 18.85 -5.80
N GLY A 93 11.94 19.81 -5.04
CA GLY A 93 12.45 19.56 -3.69
C GLY A 93 11.36 19.01 -2.78
N THR A 94 11.67 17.93 -2.07
CA THR A 94 10.75 17.21 -1.19
C THR A 94 11.00 17.60 0.27
N LEU A 95 9.96 17.60 1.10
CA LEU A 95 10.14 17.76 2.55
C LEU A 95 10.62 16.45 3.16
N PRO A 96 11.47 16.48 4.21
CA PRO A 96 11.89 15.28 4.93
C PRO A 96 10.68 14.45 5.41
N LEU A 97 10.70 13.17 5.09
CA LEU A 97 9.72 12.18 5.55
C LEU A 97 10.20 11.54 6.87
N SER A 98 9.30 11.43 7.86
CA SER A 98 9.55 10.63 9.06
C SER A 98 9.09 9.19 8.87
N ASP A 99 9.65 8.25 9.63
CA ASP A 99 9.28 6.82 9.55
C ASP A 99 7.77 6.59 9.70
N MET A 100 7.14 7.25 10.69
CA MET A 100 5.68 7.23 10.89
C MET A 100 4.91 7.74 9.66
N ALA A 101 5.39 8.79 9.00
CA ALA A 101 4.76 9.29 7.78
C ALA A 101 4.97 8.34 6.59
N ALA A 102 6.11 7.64 6.52
CA ALA A 102 6.34 6.60 5.52
C ALA A 102 5.39 5.39 5.72
N ASP A 103 5.24 4.93 6.96
CA ASP A 103 4.34 3.82 7.30
C ASP A 103 2.87 4.17 6.99
N ILE A 104 2.39 5.37 7.36
CA ILE A 104 1.05 5.87 6.99
C ILE A 104 0.84 5.87 5.48
N LEU A 105 1.82 6.36 4.71
CA LEU A 105 1.73 6.41 3.25
C LEU A 105 1.76 5.02 2.60
N VAL A 106 2.53 4.07 3.15
CA VAL A 106 2.52 2.68 2.69
C VAL A 106 1.18 2.01 3.01
N ILE A 107 0.64 2.20 4.22
CA ILE A 107 -0.68 1.68 4.62
C ILE A 107 -1.77 2.19 3.67
N ALA A 108 -1.88 3.52 3.50
CA ALA A 108 -2.91 4.13 2.67
C ALA A 108 -2.77 3.76 1.19
N ALA A 109 -1.55 3.73 0.63
CA ALA A 109 -1.34 3.35 -0.77
C ALA A 109 -1.65 1.87 -1.01
N ALA A 110 -1.22 0.98 -0.10
CA ALA A 110 -1.50 -0.44 -0.20
C ALA A 110 -3.01 -0.71 -0.04
N ALA A 111 -3.69 -0.07 0.90
CA ALA A 111 -5.13 -0.23 1.06
C ALA A 111 -5.91 0.29 -0.15
N ALA A 112 -5.59 1.48 -0.69
CA ALA A 112 -6.21 1.99 -1.91
C ALA A 112 -6.03 1.05 -3.12
N ILE A 113 -4.86 0.41 -3.25
CA ILE A 113 -4.57 -0.54 -4.33
C ILE A 113 -5.22 -1.91 -4.09
N LEU A 114 -5.26 -2.40 -2.86
CA LEU A 114 -5.73 -3.77 -2.59
C LEU A 114 -7.24 -3.84 -2.31
N ARG A 115 -7.85 -2.83 -1.67
CA ARG A 115 -9.26 -2.81 -1.25
C ARG A 115 -10.27 -3.07 -2.39
N PRO A 116 -10.13 -2.51 -3.61
CA PRO A 116 -11.03 -2.83 -4.72
C PRO A 116 -10.91 -4.28 -5.25
N ARG A 117 -9.79 -4.96 -4.95
CA ARG A 117 -9.40 -6.26 -5.52
C ARG A 117 -9.60 -7.43 -4.55
N PHE A 118 -9.96 -7.16 -3.31
CA PHE A 118 -10.27 -8.15 -2.27
C PHE A 118 -11.76 -8.11 -1.90
N HIS A 119 -12.50 -9.16 -2.21
CA HIS A 119 -13.88 -9.30 -1.72
C HIS A 119 -13.93 -10.00 -0.36
N PHE A 120 -13.91 -9.22 0.71
CA PHE A 120 -14.16 -9.71 2.07
C PHE A 120 -15.64 -10.04 2.26
N ARG A 121 -16.04 -11.28 2.01
CA ARG A 121 -17.34 -11.78 2.47
C ARG A 121 -17.30 -12.06 3.97
N ARG A 122 -16.94 -11.06 4.80
CA ARG A 122 -16.70 -11.20 6.23
C ARG A 122 -17.95 -11.61 6.96
N ARG A 123 -17.79 -12.54 7.88
CA ARG A 123 -18.90 -13.36 8.31
C ARG A 123 -18.41 -14.17 9.53
N THR A 124 -19.24 -14.20 10.57
CA THR A 124 -18.93 -14.54 11.98
C THR A 124 -19.68 -15.81 12.44
N LYS A 125 -20.19 -15.95 13.68
CA LYS A 125 -20.80 -17.24 14.12
C LYS A 125 -22.14 -17.62 13.45
N ASP A 126 -22.70 -16.76 12.60
CA ASP A 126 -23.79 -17.07 11.66
C ASP A 126 -23.28 -17.50 10.26
N SER A 127 -21.96 -17.74 10.08
CA SER A 127 -21.29 -17.18 8.90
C SER A 127 -19.81 -17.66 8.64
N GLU A 128 -19.29 -17.54 7.40
CA GLU A 128 -17.89 -17.83 6.97
C GLU A 128 -17.27 -16.69 6.14
N VAL A 129 -15.97 -16.40 6.32
CA VAL A 129 -15.23 -15.44 5.47
C VAL A 129 -14.85 -16.08 4.11
N ASP A 130 -15.74 -15.98 3.12
CA ASP A 130 -15.50 -16.42 1.71
C ASP A 130 -14.79 -15.31 0.92
N ILE A 131 -13.46 -15.25 1.02
CA ILE A 131 -12.65 -14.30 0.24
C ILE A 131 -12.43 -14.82 -1.17
N ARG A 132 -13.00 -14.08 -2.12
CA ARG A 132 -12.76 -14.28 -3.54
C ARG A 132 -11.86 -13.17 -4.02
N ILE A 133 -10.67 -13.56 -4.43
CA ILE A 133 -9.74 -12.72 -5.19
C ILE A 133 -10.05 -13.00 -6.67
N GLU A 134 -9.98 -11.98 -7.52
CA GLU A 134 -10.21 -12.19 -8.95
C GLU A 134 -9.10 -13.08 -9.52
N ALA A 135 -9.51 -14.22 -10.11
CA ALA A 135 -8.66 -15.40 -10.39
C ALA A 135 -7.50 -15.21 -11.39
N GLY A 136 -7.17 -13.97 -11.77
CA GLY A 136 -5.96 -13.60 -12.50
C GLY A 136 -4.93 -12.82 -11.67
N GLY A 137 -5.27 -12.37 -10.46
CA GLY A 137 -4.46 -11.44 -9.65
C GLY A 137 -3.81 -12.02 -8.39
N ASP A 138 -4.28 -13.16 -7.89
CA ASP A 138 -3.93 -13.72 -6.57
C ASP A 138 -2.43 -13.68 -6.23
N LYS A 139 -1.57 -14.12 -7.15
CA LYS A 139 -0.13 -14.19 -6.92
C LYS A 139 0.49 -12.80 -6.78
N ASN A 140 0.18 -11.91 -7.73
CA ASN A 140 0.70 -10.55 -7.77
C ASN A 140 0.27 -9.75 -6.53
N LEU A 141 -1.03 -9.83 -6.20
CA LEU A 141 -1.60 -9.15 -5.03
C LEU A 141 -1.07 -9.72 -3.72
N ARG A 142 -0.85 -11.05 -3.63
CA ARG A 142 -0.15 -11.68 -2.51
C ARG A 142 1.28 -11.15 -2.37
N THR A 143 2.03 -11.01 -3.46
CA THR A 143 3.41 -10.49 -3.42
C THR A 143 3.47 -9.02 -2.99
N VAL A 144 2.55 -8.17 -3.46
CA VAL A 144 2.43 -6.79 -2.96
C VAL A 144 2.14 -6.78 -1.46
N LEU A 145 1.11 -7.52 -1.03
CA LEU A 145 0.67 -7.57 0.36
C LEU A 145 1.76 -8.13 1.29
N GLU A 146 2.48 -9.18 0.88
CA GLU A 146 3.60 -9.73 1.65
C GLU A 146 4.73 -8.71 1.82
N THR A 147 5.10 -7.98 0.77
CA THR A 147 6.12 -6.93 0.83
C THR A 147 5.69 -5.76 1.73
N VAL A 148 4.43 -5.35 1.67
CA VAL A 148 3.84 -4.32 2.55
C VAL A 148 3.83 -4.78 4.01
N LEU A 149 3.35 -6.00 4.29
CA LEU A 149 3.29 -6.53 5.67
C LEU A 149 4.68 -6.77 6.26
N ARG A 150 5.70 -7.11 5.44
CA ARG A 150 7.11 -7.12 5.88
C ARG A 150 7.62 -5.72 6.20
N TYR A 151 7.29 -4.71 5.40
CA TYR A 151 7.70 -3.33 5.63
C TYR A 151 7.14 -2.78 6.96
N LEU A 152 5.87 -3.07 7.26
CA LEU A 152 5.14 -2.54 8.42
C LEU A 152 5.34 -3.33 9.74
N ARG A 153 6.30 -4.27 9.81
CA ARG A 153 6.44 -5.20 10.95
C ARG A 153 7.38 -4.76 12.08
N GLN A 154 7.99 -3.58 11.96
CA GLN A 154 8.98 -3.06 12.93
C GLN A 154 8.78 -1.55 13.28
N GLY A 155 7.59 -1.01 13.01
CA GLY A 155 7.16 0.31 13.48
C GLY A 155 6.35 0.21 14.78
#